data_AF-A0A128F4P4-F1
#
_entry.id   AF-A0A128F4P4-F1
#
_cell.length_a   1.000
_cell.length_b   1.000
_cell.length_c   1.000
_cell.angle_alpha   90.00
_cell.angle_beta   90.00
_cell.angle_gamma   90.00
#
_symmetry.space_group_name_H-M   'P 1'
#
loop_
_entity.id
_entity.type
_entity.pdbx_description
1 polymer ?
#
loop_
_entity_poly.entity_id
_entity_poly.type
_entity_poly.pdbx_seq_one_letter_code
_entity_poly.pdbx_strand_id
1 'polypeptide(L)' 'MKVTIRFDQIDIAENASYREIYRVMSDAVRENWPGMTSVSSEHQRLAQQQAAASAARQLSRTVAARRAR' A
#
# COMPACT_ATOMS: atom_id res chain seq x y z
N MET A 1 -10.54 4.36 13.45
CA MET A 1 -11.15 5.35 12.54
C MET A 1 -10.78 4.96 11.11
N LYS A 2 -11.75 4.82 10.19
CA LYS A 2 -11.49 4.39 8.79
C LYS A 2 -11.75 5.59 7.88
N VAL A 3 -10.73 6.03 7.14
CA VAL A 3 -10.86 7.08 6.13
C VAL A 3 -11.11 6.41 4.79
N THR A 4 -12.19 6.79 4.11
CA THR A 4 -12.52 6.31 2.76
C THR A 4 -12.14 7.41 1.78
N ILE A 5 -11.12 7.17 0.97
CA ILE A 5 -10.72 8.07 -0.11
C ILE A 5 -11.32 7.50 -1.40
N ARG A 6 -12.10 8.32 -2.11
CA ARG A 6 -12.69 7.97 -3.42
C ARG A 6 -12.01 8.83 -4.47
N PHE A 7 -11.51 8.18 -5.51
CA PHE A 7 -11.03 8.84 -6.71
C PHE A 7 -12.06 8.59 -7.82
N ASP A 8 -12.41 9.63 -8.56
CA ASP A 8 -13.40 9.52 -9.65
C ASP A 8 -12.81 8.80 -10.87
N GLN A 9 -11.50 8.96 -11.11
CA GLN A 9 -10.76 8.27 -12.16
C GLN A 9 -9.27 8.13 -11.80
N ILE A 10 -8.67 6.97 -12.07
CA ILE A 10 -7.23 6.73 -11.98
C ILE A 10 -6.80 5.98 -13.24
N ASP A 11 -5.89 6.57 -14.01
CA ASP A 11 -5.28 5.93 -15.17
C ASP A 11 -3.87 5.45 -14.80
N ILE A 12 -3.63 4.15 -14.94
CA ILE A 12 -2.34 3.50 -14.64
C ILE A 12 -1.78 2.94 -15.94
N ALA A 13 -0.60 3.40 -16.34
CA ALA A 13 0.09 2.86 -17.51
C ALA A 13 0.45 1.38 -17.30
N GLU A 14 0.36 0.56 -18.36
CA GLU A 14 0.61 -0.89 -18.28
C GLU A 14 2.01 -1.26 -17.74
N ASN A 15 2.99 -0.37 -17.92
CA ASN A 15 4.36 -0.56 -17.47
C ASN A 15 4.67 0.12 -16.12
N ALA A 16 3.68 0.71 -15.45
CA ALA A 16 3.90 1.40 -14.18
C ALA A 16 4.23 0.39 -13.07
N SER A 17 5.37 0.59 -12.41
CA SER A 17 5.72 -0.23 -11.25
C SER A 17 4.90 0.15 -10.02
N TYR A 18 4.72 -0.79 -9.10
CA TYR A 18 4.05 -0.52 -7.81
C TYR A 18 4.69 0.66 -7.06
N ARG A 19 6.02 0.80 -7.15
CA ARG A 19 6.75 1.90 -6.51
C ARG A 19 6.36 3.26 -7.10
N GLU A 20 6.22 3.34 -8.41
CA GLU A 20 5.82 4.58 -9.10
C GLU A 20 4.37 4.94 -8.79
N ILE A 21 3.46 3.96 -8.85
CA ILE A 21 2.05 4.13 -8.49
C ILE A 21 1.93 4.62 -7.04
N TYR A 22 2.63 3.96 -6.10
CA TYR A 22 2.62 4.35 -4.70
C TYR A 22 3.13 5.77 -4.48
N ARG A 23 4.23 6.15 -5.15
CA ARG A 23 4.81 7.49 -5.05
C ARG A 23 3.81 8.55 -5.51
N VAL A 24 3.27 8.40 -6.73
CA VAL A 24 2.32 9.36 -7.32
C VAL A 24 1.07 9.50 -6.46
N MET A 25 0.50 8.39 -5.99
CA MET A 25 -0.67 8.42 -5.11
C MET A 25 -0.37 9.08 -3.77
N SER A 26 0.81 8.79 -3.18
CA SER A 26 1.23 9.40 -1.92
C SER A 26 1.45 10.91 -2.06
N ASP A 27 2.02 11.35 -3.18
CA ASP A 27 2.25 12.77 -3.48
C ASP A 27 0.91 13.49 -3.70
N ALA A 28 0.01 12.92 -4.50
CA ALA A 28 -1.33 13.49 -4.72
C ALA A 28 -2.14 13.61 -3.42
N VAL A 29 -2.07 12.61 -2.54
CA VAL A 29 -2.71 12.69 -1.21
C VAL A 29 -2.06 13.78 -0.34
N ARG A 30 -0.73 13.92 -0.39
CA ARG A 30 -0.01 14.92 0.40
C ARG A 30 -0.32 16.35 -0.04
N GLU A 31 -0.41 16.59 -1.34
CA GLU A 31 -0.72 17.91 -1.92
C GLU A 31 -2.18 18.31 -1.66
N ASN A 32 -3.13 17.37 -1.80
CA ASN A 32 -4.56 17.68 -1.70
C ASN A 32 -5.12 17.55 -0.28
N TRP A 33 -4.46 16.79 0.60
CA TRP A 33 -4.83 16.65 2.00
C TRP A 33 -3.63 16.89 2.92
N PRO A 34 -3.13 18.13 3.02
CA PRO A 34 -2.01 18.46 3.90
C PRO A 34 -2.31 18.10 5.37
N GLY A 35 -3.58 18.07 5.78
CA GLY A 35 -3.99 17.61 7.12
C GLY A 35 -3.93 16.09 7.37
N MET A 36 -3.81 15.25 6.33
CA MET A 36 -3.55 13.81 6.48
C MET A 36 -2.08 13.48 6.76
N THR A 37 -1.19 14.49 6.77
CA THR A 37 0.23 14.31 7.14
C THR A 37 0.44 13.88 8.59
N SER A 38 -0.60 13.76 9.41
CA SER A 38 -0.51 13.32 10.80
C SER A 38 -0.66 11.80 11.01
N VAL A 39 -0.50 10.97 9.97
CA VAL A 39 -0.16 9.56 10.25
C VAL A 39 1.24 9.58 10.85
N SER A 40 1.32 9.54 12.18
CA SER A 40 2.60 9.60 12.89
C SER A 40 3.55 8.56 12.28
N SER A 41 4.84 8.87 12.27
CA SER A 41 5.89 7.96 11.77
C SER A 41 5.76 6.55 12.38
N GLU A 42 5.27 6.47 13.61
CA GLU A 42 4.91 5.24 14.31
C GLU A 42 3.77 4.46 13.62
N HIS A 43 2.67 5.12 13.24
CA HIS A 43 1.57 4.49 12.50
C HIS A 43 2.01 4.05 11.09
N GLN A 44 2.85 4.82 10.41
CA GLN A 44 3.44 4.40 9.14
C GLN A 44 4.32 3.16 9.32
N ARG A 45 5.16 3.12 10.36
CA ARG A 45 6.00 1.96 10.67
C ARG A 45 5.16 0.73 10.98
N LEU A 46 4.10 0.89 11.76
CA LEU A 46 3.16 -0.19 12.09
C LEU A 46 2.47 -0.72 10.83
N ALA A 47 1.98 0.17 9.95
CA ALA A 47 1.35 -0.21 8.70
C ALA A 47 2.31 -0.98 7.78
N GLN A 48 3.56 -0.54 7.67
CA GLN A 48 4.59 -1.25 6.90
C GLN A 48 4.90 -2.63 7.49
N GLN A 49 5.02 -2.75 8.82
CA GLN A 49 5.24 -4.03 9.49
C GLN A 49 4.07 -5.01 9.26
N GLN A 50 2.83 -4.53 9.36
CA GLN A 50 1.64 -5.32 9.11
C GLN A 50 1.56 -5.79 7.65
N ALA A 51 1.86 -4.89 6.70
CA ALA A 51 1.91 -5.23 5.27
C ALA A 51 2.97 -6.30 4.98
N ALA A 52 4.19 -6.14 5.52
CA ALA A 52 5.27 -7.11 5.38
C ALA A 52 4.91 -8.48 5.97
N ALA A 53 4.31 -8.51 7.17
CA ALA A 53 3.87 -9.74 7.82
C ALA A 53 2.72 -10.44 7.05
N SER A 54 1.83 -9.67 6.41
CA SER A 54 0.79 -10.21 5.54
C SER A 54 1.39 -10.83 4.28
N ALA A 55 2.30 -10.11 3.61
CA ALA A 55 3.00 -10.58 2.42
C ALA A 55 3.80 -11.86 2.71
N ALA A 56 4.52 -11.92 3.83
CA ALA A 56 5.26 -13.11 4.26
C ALA A 56 4.34 -14.32 4.48
N ARG A 57 3.19 -14.13 5.15
CA ARG A 57 2.19 -15.20 5.33
C ARG A 57 1.59 -15.68 4.02
N GLN A 58 1.38 -14.78 3.07
CA GLN A 58 0.87 -15.13 1.75
C GLN A 58 1.90 -15.92 0.95
N LEU A 59 3.16 -15.50 0.96
CA LEU A 59 4.28 -16.22 0.35
C LEU A 59 4.46 -17.63 0.95
N SER A 60 4.45 -17.77 2.27
CA SER A 60 4.57 -19.06 2.94
C SER A 60 3.44 -20.02 2.54
N ARG A 61 2.20 -19.52 2.43
CA ARG A 61 1.06 -20.32 1.96
C ARG A 61 1.23 -20.75 0.50
N THR A 62 1.69 -19.86 -0.37
CA THR A 62 1.94 -20.18 -1.78
C THR A 62 3.04 -21.23 -1.95
N VAL A 63 4.13 -21.12 -1.18
CA VAL A 63 5.25 -22.08 -1.22
C VAL A 63 4.82 -23.44 -0.66
N ALA A 64 4.07 -23.46 0.44
CA ALA A 64 3.53 -24.70 1.01
C ALA A 64 2.58 -25.41 0.05
N ALA A 65 1.66 -24.67 -0.60
CA ALA A 65 0.75 -25.22 -1.60
C ALA A 65 1.49 -25.79 -2.83
N ARG A 66 2.63 -25.19 -3.20
CA ARG A 66 3.47 -25.65 -4.31
C ARG A 66 4.28 -26.91 -3.97
N ARG A 67 4.65 -27.11 -2.70
CA ARG A 67 5.34 -28.33 -2.22
C ARG A 67 4.42 -29.53 -2.02
N ALA A 68 3.11 -29.31 -1.89
CA ALA A 68 2.11 -30.36 -1.71
C ALA A 68 1.58 -30.95 -3.04
N ARG A 69 2.06 -30.45 -4.18
CA ARG A 69 1.87 -31.01 -5.53
C ARG A 69 3.14 -31.71 -5.97
#